data_AF-A0A7X8D9Y3-F1
#
_entry.id   AF-A0A7X8D9Y3-F1
#
_cell.length_a   1.000
_cell.length_b   1.000
_cell.length_c   1.000
_cell.angle_alpha   90.00
_cell.angle_beta   90.00
_cell.angle_gamma   90.00
#
_symmetry.space_group_name_H-M   'P 1'
#
loop_
_entity.id
_entity.type
_entity.pdbx_description
1 polymer ?
#
loop_
_entity_poly.entity_id
_entity_poly.type
_entity_poly.pdbx_seq_one_letter_code
_entity_poly.pdbx_strand_id
1 'polypeptide(L)'
;MNAKFKTSLLLSIAIILVGIALALTGMSFTFEGSAKYVVEFSQIWLCMFAGVVFALLFGFVRYDRVHALALSASVLHNYLMSFAVISIVSLILPGITQIPAANAIPFILVSAIAFTLAQALPVISKAAQLYRSTSRREMPVEDIVVNSVKDSRNLRLSILVVELIFLVALLFGGKGMIAVILPIIVIALVSFYSAENLASHFWGLAISKLRPRKQSR
;
A
#
# COMPACT_ATOMS: atom_id res chain seq x y z
N MET A 1 3.06 0.94 -22.02
CA MET A 1 2.87 0.37 -20.66
C MET A 1 4.06 -0.55 -20.35
N ASN A 2 4.88 -0.17 -19.37
CA ASN A 2 6.16 -0.80 -19.04
C ASN A 2 5.99 -2.30 -18.69
N ALA A 3 6.85 -3.17 -19.22
CA ALA A 3 6.83 -4.61 -18.96
C ALA A 3 7.02 -4.91 -17.46
N LYS A 4 7.91 -4.17 -16.78
CA LYS A 4 8.14 -4.31 -15.34
C LYS A 4 6.86 -4.05 -14.54
N PHE A 5 6.13 -2.98 -14.87
CA PHE A 5 4.86 -2.64 -14.23
C PHE A 5 3.80 -3.73 -14.44
N LYS A 6 3.66 -4.24 -15.67
CA LYS A 6 2.71 -5.34 -15.97
C LYS A 6 2.99 -6.57 -15.13
N THR A 7 4.25 -7.02 -15.10
CA THR A 7 4.65 -8.20 -14.33
C THR A 7 4.42 -7.99 -12.83
N SER A 8 4.84 -6.84 -12.27
CA SER A 8 4.59 -6.50 -10.87
C SER A 8 3.11 -6.49 -10.52
N LEU A 9 2.28 -5.89 -11.37
CA LEU A 9 0.83 -5.80 -11.14
C LEU A 9 0.18 -7.20 -11.20
N LEU A 10 0.50 -8.00 -12.22
CA LEU A 10 -0.04 -9.35 -12.38
C LEU A 10 0.36 -10.26 -11.22
N LEU A 11 1.63 -10.22 -10.80
CA LEU A 11 2.10 -10.98 -9.66
C LEU A 11 1.39 -10.55 -8.38
N SER A 12 1.23 -9.24 -8.16
CA SER A 12 0.53 -8.72 -6.98
C SER A 12 -0.95 -9.15 -6.98
N ILE A 13 -1.63 -9.09 -8.13
CA ILE A 13 -3.01 -9.58 -8.27
C ILE A 13 -3.10 -11.08 -7.96
N ALA A 14 -2.18 -11.90 -8.50
CA ALA A 14 -2.17 -13.33 -8.22
C ALA A 14 -2.01 -13.62 -6.73
N ILE A 15 -1.09 -12.94 -6.05
CA ILE A 15 -0.87 -13.07 -4.60
C ILE A 15 -2.11 -12.63 -3.82
N ILE A 16 -2.72 -11.50 -4.21
CA ILE A 16 -3.96 -10.99 -3.60
C ILE A 16 -5.08 -12.04 -3.71
N LEU A 17 -5.29 -12.61 -4.89
CA LEU A 17 -6.33 -13.63 -5.11
C LEU A 17 -6.11 -14.86 -4.25
N VAL A 18 -4.86 -15.36 -4.17
CA VAL A 18 -4.51 -16.50 -3.31
C VAL A 18 -4.77 -16.17 -1.85
N GLY A 19 -4.31 -15.03 -1.36
CA GLY A 19 -4.50 -14.63 0.03
C GLY A 19 -5.97 -14.43 0.41
N ILE A 20 -6.78 -13.84 -0.47
CA ILE A 20 -8.23 -13.72 -0.27
C ILE A 20 -8.89 -15.10 -0.23
N ALA A 21 -8.54 -16.01 -1.16
CA ALA A 21 -9.08 -17.36 -1.16
C ALA A 21 -8.77 -18.10 0.14
N LEU A 22 -7.52 -18.00 0.64
CA LEU A 22 -7.10 -18.61 1.91
C LEU A 22 -7.85 -18.03 3.12
N ALA A 23 -8.15 -16.73 3.11
CA ALA A 23 -8.92 -16.10 4.17
C ALA A 23 -10.38 -16.55 4.15
N LEU A 24 -10.98 -16.68 2.96
CA LEU A 24 -12.35 -17.13 2.80
C LEU A 24 -12.55 -18.61 3.15
N THR A 25 -11.55 -19.47 2.94
CA THR A 25 -11.60 -20.88 3.37
C THR A 25 -11.39 -21.04 4.87
N GLY A 26 -11.12 -19.96 5.60
CA GLY A 26 -10.83 -19.99 7.04
C GLY A 26 -9.48 -20.62 7.38
N MET A 27 -8.61 -20.86 6.38
CA MET A 27 -7.31 -21.49 6.57
C MET A 27 -6.27 -20.50 7.14
N SER A 28 -6.37 -19.20 6.82
CA SER A 28 -5.28 -18.25 7.07
C SER A 28 -5.40 -17.31 8.28
N PHE A 29 -6.38 -17.44 9.17
CA PHE A 29 -6.42 -16.62 10.38
C PHE A 29 -7.06 -17.42 11.52
N THR A 30 -6.24 -18.00 12.38
CA THR A 30 -6.70 -18.67 13.59
C THR A 30 -6.82 -17.64 14.71
N PHE A 31 -8.05 -17.27 15.05
CA PHE A 31 -8.36 -16.42 16.20
C PHE A 31 -8.47 -17.31 17.46
N GLU A 32 -7.61 -17.10 18.45
CA GLU A 32 -7.73 -17.78 19.75
C GLU A 32 -8.72 -17.05 20.68
N GLY A 33 -9.48 -17.84 21.45
CA GLY A 33 -10.30 -17.36 22.57
C GLY A 33 -11.51 -16.50 22.20
N SER A 34 -11.88 -15.57 23.09
CA SER A 34 -13.03 -14.67 22.91
C SER A 34 -12.88 -13.67 21.76
N ALA A 35 -11.67 -13.50 21.21
CA ALA A 35 -11.39 -12.60 20.09
C ALA A 35 -12.11 -12.97 18.79
N LYS A 36 -12.43 -14.26 18.60
CA LYS A 36 -13.24 -14.76 17.47
C LYS A 36 -14.64 -14.13 17.43
N TYR A 37 -15.17 -13.69 18.58
CA TYR A 37 -16.50 -13.10 18.71
C TYR A 37 -16.51 -11.57 18.64
N VAL A 38 -15.34 -10.92 18.63
CA VAL A 38 -15.23 -9.45 18.72
C VAL A 38 -14.93 -8.81 17.36
N VAL A 39 -14.30 -9.52 16.43
CA VAL A 39 -13.93 -8.99 15.12
C VAL A 39 -14.52 -9.84 14.02
N GLU A 40 -15.49 -9.29 13.29
CA GLU A 40 -15.96 -9.87 12.05
C GLU A 40 -15.06 -9.43 10.88
N PHE A 41 -14.79 -10.34 9.93
CA PHE A 41 -14.09 -10.01 8.69
C PHE A 41 -14.77 -8.86 7.92
N SER A 42 -16.10 -8.78 7.98
CA SER A 42 -16.91 -7.70 7.40
C SER A 42 -16.43 -6.32 7.86
N GLN A 43 -16.12 -6.16 9.15
CA GLN A 43 -15.65 -4.90 9.72
C GLN A 43 -14.24 -4.55 9.23
N ILE A 44 -13.35 -5.53 9.08
CA ILE A 44 -12.01 -5.31 8.53
C ILE A 44 -12.11 -4.77 7.09
N TRP A 45 -12.95 -5.39 6.25
CA TRP A 45 -13.18 -4.93 4.88
C TRP A 45 -13.75 -3.51 4.82
N LEU A 46 -14.71 -3.19 5.68
CA LEU A 46 -15.28 -1.84 5.78
C LEU A 46 -14.24 -0.82 6.25
N CYS A 47 -13.38 -1.16 7.21
CA CYS A 47 -12.30 -0.29 7.67
C CYS A 47 -11.25 -0.06 6.57
N MET A 48 -10.88 -1.10 5.82
CA MET A 48 -9.99 -0.96 4.66
C MET A 48 -10.62 -0.04 3.61
N PHE A 49 -11.91 -0.22 3.32
CA PHE A 49 -12.65 0.66 2.40
C PHE A 49 -12.67 2.10 2.90
N ALA A 50 -12.94 2.33 4.18
CA ALA A 50 -12.89 3.66 4.79
C ALA A 50 -11.50 4.29 4.65
N GLY A 51 -10.42 3.52 4.81
CA GLY A 51 -9.05 3.98 4.57
C GLY A 51 -8.78 4.37 3.11
N VAL A 52 -9.34 3.64 2.15
CA VAL A 52 -9.27 3.98 0.71
C VAL A 52 -10.03 5.28 0.43
N VAL A 53 -11.23 5.45 0.99
CA VAL A 53 -12.03 6.68 0.88
C VAL A 53 -11.29 7.85 1.53
N PHE A 54 -10.67 7.66 2.69
CA PHE A 54 -9.83 8.67 3.33
C PHE A 54 -8.69 9.12 2.41
N ALA A 55 -7.96 8.18 1.80
CA ALA A 55 -6.87 8.50 0.88
C ALA A 55 -7.37 9.23 -0.38
N LEU A 56 -8.55 8.86 -0.88
CA LEU A 56 -9.22 9.54 -2.00
C LEU A 56 -9.54 10.99 -1.64
N LEU A 57 -10.22 11.22 -0.50
CA LEU A 57 -10.62 12.53 -0.02
C LEU A 57 -9.40 13.41 0.29
N PHE A 58 -8.40 12.85 0.99
CA PHE A 58 -7.15 13.53 1.27
C PHE A 58 -6.45 13.99 -0.02
N GLY A 59 -6.31 13.09 -1.00
CA GLY A 59 -5.70 13.42 -2.29
C GLY A 59 -6.49 14.47 -3.06
N PHE A 60 -7.82 14.42 -3.00
CA PHE A 60 -8.70 15.37 -3.67
C PHE A 60 -8.64 16.76 -3.03
N VAL A 61 -8.72 16.85 -1.71
CA VAL A 61 -8.73 18.11 -0.95
C VAL A 61 -7.36 18.79 -0.99
N ARG A 62 -6.28 18.03 -0.79
CA ARG A 62 -4.94 18.61 -0.65
C ARG A 62 -4.24 18.89 -1.97
N TYR A 63 -4.55 18.11 -3.02
CA TYR A 63 -3.85 18.12 -4.30
C TYR A 63 -4.81 18.28 -5.48
N ASP A 64 -5.11 17.21 -6.21
CA ASP A 64 -6.04 17.21 -7.35
C ASP A 64 -6.65 15.80 -7.56
N ARG A 65 -7.59 15.71 -8.50
CA ARG A 65 -8.27 14.45 -8.85
C ARG A 65 -7.30 13.34 -9.28
N VAL A 66 -6.15 13.68 -9.85
CA VAL A 66 -5.16 12.70 -10.31
C VAL A 66 -4.41 12.10 -9.11
N HIS A 67 -4.02 12.94 -8.16
CA HIS A 67 -3.44 12.50 -6.89
C HIS A 67 -4.43 11.66 -6.08
N ALA A 68 -5.69 12.09 -6.02
CA ALA A 68 -6.76 11.36 -5.34
C ALA A 68 -6.88 9.90 -5.84
N LEU A 69 -6.96 9.71 -7.16
CA LEU A 69 -7.05 8.38 -7.76
C LEU A 69 -5.77 7.57 -7.56
N ALA A 70 -4.60 8.19 -7.69
CA ALA A 70 -3.33 7.50 -7.53
C ALA A 70 -3.12 7.02 -6.08
N LEU A 71 -3.44 7.86 -5.10
CA LEU A 71 -3.31 7.54 -3.67
C LEU A 71 -4.32 6.50 -3.24
N SER A 72 -5.58 6.65 -3.62
CA SER A 72 -6.63 5.65 -3.31
C SER A 72 -6.31 4.29 -3.94
N ALA A 73 -5.85 4.24 -5.19
CA ALA A 73 -5.41 3.00 -5.82
C ALA A 73 -4.20 2.38 -5.10
N SER A 74 -3.23 3.19 -4.67
CA SER A 74 -2.06 2.72 -3.90
C SER A 74 -2.48 2.13 -2.55
N VAL A 75 -3.38 2.81 -1.82
CA VAL A 75 -3.90 2.36 -0.53
C VAL A 75 -4.71 1.08 -0.69
N LEU A 76 -5.61 1.00 -1.69
CA LEU A 76 -6.38 -0.20 -1.98
C LEU A 76 -5.46 -1.39 -2.28
N HIS A 77 -4.48 -1.19 -3.17
CA HIS A 77 -3.50 -2.22 -3.51
C HIS A 77 -2.75 -2.70 -2.27
N ASN A 78 -2.19 -1.78 -1.47
CA ASN A 78 -1.37 -2.14 -0.33
C ASN A 78 -2.18 -2.84 0.76
N TYR A 79 -3.43 -2.41 0.98
CA TYR A 79 -4.33 -3.08 1.90
C TYR A 79 -4.58 -4.54 1.49
N LEU A 80 -4.94 -4.77 0.23
CA LEU A 80 -5.20 -6.11 -0.28
C LEU A 80 -3.94 -6.97 -0.27
N MET A 81 -2.81 -6.40 -0.68
CA MET A 81 -1.53 -7.11 -0.75
C MET A 81 -1.00 -7.45 0.65
N SER A 82 -1.05 -6.52 1.60
CA SER A 82 -0.66 -6.78 2.99
C SER A 82 -1.57 -7.82 3.62
N PHE A 83 -2.89 -7.73 3.42
CA PHE A 83 -3.84 -8.74 3.89
C PHE A 83 -3.49 -10.14 3.34
N ALA A 84 -3.20 -10.23 2.03
CA ALA A 84 -2.86 -11.48 1.39
C ALA A 84 -1.52 -12.06 1.87
N VAL A 85 -0.48 -11.23 2.00
CA VAL A 85 0.83 -11.69 2.48
C VAL A 85 0.73 -12.14 3.94
N ILE A 86 0.02 -11.38 4.80
CA ILE A 86 -0.20 -11.78 6.19
C ILE A 86 -0.95 -13.12 6.25
N SER A 87 -1.96 -13.31 5.39
CA SER A 87 -2.70 -14.57 5.27
C SER A 87 -1.82 -15.76 4.84
N ILE A 88 -0.83 -15.53 3.98
CA ILE A 88 0.09 -16.60 3.54
C ILE A 88 1.11 -16.90 4.64
N VAL A 89 1.66 -15.86 5.25
CA VAL A 89 2.66 -15.98 6.33
C VAL A 89 2.05 -16.70 7.54
N SER A 90 0.77 -16.53 7.81
CA SER A 90 0.10 -17.19 8.92
C SER A 90 -0.02 -18.70 8.79
N LEU A 91 -0.08 -19.23 7.56
CA LEU A 91 -0.02 -20.67 7.31
C LEU A 91 1.36 -21.25 7.64
N ILE A 92 2.42 -20.46 7.44
CA ILE A 92 3.80 -20.90 7.65
C ILE A 92 4.18 -20.79 9.13
N LEU A 93 3.70 -19.75 9.82
CA LEU A 93 3.98 -19.46 11.23
C LEU A 93 2.68 -19.30 12.04
N PRO A 94 1.93 -20.40 12.26
CA PRO A 94 0.60 -20.36 12.88
C PRO A 94 0.60 -19.84 14.33
N GLY A 95 1.72 -19.93 15.05
CA GLY A 95 1.84 -19.43 16.42
C GLY A 95 2.30 -17.96 16.56
N ILE A 96 2.80 -17.34 15.47
CA ILE A 96 3.35 -15.97 15.51
C ILE A 96 2.38 -14.95 14.90
N THR A 97 1.43 -15.41 14.10
CA THR A 97 0.49 -14.60 13.32
C THR A 97 -0.94 -14.62 13.83
N GLN A 98 -1.18 -15.26 14.99
CA GLN A 98 -2.46 -15.16 15.67
C GLN A 98 -2.76 -13.68 15.86
N ILE A 99 -3.82 -13.18 15.20
CA ILE A 99 -4.14 -11.75 15.19
C ILE A 99 -4.26 -11.33 16.67
N PRO A 100 -3.34 -10.48 17.15
CA PRO A 100 -3.12 -10.30 18.57
C PRO A 100 -4.22 -9.41 19.12
N ALA A 101 -5.31 -10.04 19.55
CA ALA A 101 -6.47 -9.37 20.14
C ALA A 101 -7.13 -8.31 19.22
N ALA A 102 -8.44 -8.12 19.41
CA ALA A 102 -9.23 -7.19 18.62
C ALA A 102 -8.70 -5.74 18.63
N ASN A 103 -7.94 -5.39 19.68
CA ASN A 103 -7.39 -4.06 19.91
C ASN A 103 -6.18 -3.69 19.02
N ALA A 104 -5.46 -4.66 18.44
CA ALA A 104 -4.30 -4.37 17.58
C ALA A 104 -4.67 -4.10 16.12
N ILE A 105 -5.86 -4.53 15.68
CA ILE A 105 -6.32 -4.40 14.29
C ILE A 105 -6.41 -2.93 13.85
N PRO A 106 -7.00 -2.01 14.64
CA PRO A 106 -7.00 -0.59 14.27
C PRO A 106 -5.58 -0.03 14.07
N PHE A 107 -4.63 -0.42 14.92
CA PHE A 107 -3.24 0.01 14.81
C PHE A 107 -2.58 -0.48 13.52
N ILE A 108 -2.78 -1.76 13.17
CA ILE A 108 -2.30 -2.36 11.91
C ILE A 108 -2.90 -1.63 10.70
N LEU A 109 -4.21 -1.38 10.70
CA LEU A 109 -4.90 -0.72 9.60
C LEU A 109 -4.50 0.74 9.41
N VAL A 110 -4.29 1.49 10.51
CA VAL A 110 -3.83 2.87 10.46
C VAL A 110 -2.38 2.95 9.99
N SER A 111 -1.49 2.08 10.50
CA SER A 111 -0.11 2.00 10.03
C SER A 111 -0.02 1.68 8.53
N ALA A 112 -0.93 0.84 8.01
CA ALA A 112 -1.01 0.56 6.58
C ALA A 112 -1.27 1.79 5.72
N ILE A 113 -2.21 2.64 6.13
CA ILE A 113 -2.46 3.91 5.44
C ILE A 113 -1.23 4.82 5.60
N ALA A 114 -0.74 4.98 6.82
CA ALA A 114 0.35 5.90 7.13
C ALA A 114 1.61 5.60 6.30
N PHE A 115 2.04 4.33 6.28
CA PHE A 115 3.22 3.90 5.51
C PHE A 115 2.96 3.97 4.01
N THR A 116 1.76 3.60 3.54
CA THR A 116 1.41 3.76 2.13
C THR A 116 1.50 5.21 1.70
N LEU A 117 0.93 6.14 2.47
CA LEU A 117 0.99 7.57 2.16
C LEU A 117 2.42 8.09 2.25
N ALA A 118 3.18 7.74 3.29
CA ALA A 118 4.56 8.17 3.47
C ALA A 118 5.46 7.74 2.29
N GLN A 119 5.28 6.51 1.80
CA GLN A 119 6.07 5.97 0.70
C GLN A 119 5.57 6.43 -0.68
N ALA A 120 4.25 6.49 -0.90
CA ALA A 120 3.67 6.81 -2.22
C ALA A 120 3.63 8.32 -2.53
N LEU A 121 3.38 9.17 -1.53
CA LEU A 121 3.24 10.62 -1.74
C LEU A 121 4.49 11.26 -2.36
N PRO A 122 5.72 10.98 -1.92
CA PRO A 122 6.92 11.56 -2.53
C PRO A 122 7.03 11.23 -4.03
N VAL A 123 6.69 10.00 -4.41
CA VAL A 123 6.77 9.52 -5.80
C VAL A 123 5.74 10.22 -6.67
N ILE A 124 4.49 10.23 -6.21
CA ILE A 124 3.36 10.82 -6.92
C ILE A 124 3.57 12.34 -7.06
N SER A 125 4.00 12.99 -5.99
CA SER A 125 4.30 14.43 -5.99
C SER A 125 5.43 14.76 -6.95
N LYS A 126 6.49 13.94 -6.99
CA LYS A 126 7.60 14.13 -7.92
C LYS A 126 7.17 13.94 -9.37
N ALA A 127 6.33 12.94 -9.66
CA ALA A 127 5.75 12.74 -10.99
C ALA A 127 4.93 13.96 -11.43
N ALA A 128 4.11 14.50 -10.54
CA ALA A 128 3.32 15.70 -10.81
C ALA A 128 4.17 16.96 -11.01
N GLN A 129 5.28 17.11 -10.26
CA GLN A 129 6.23 18.19 -10.44
C GLN A 129 6.89 18.12 -11.82
N LEU A 130 7.47 16.96 -12.17
CA LEU A 130 8.12 16.72 -13.46
C LEU A 130 7.17 16.99 -14.64
N TYR A 131 5.91 16.56 -14.52
CA TYR A 131 4.89 16.80 -15.54
C TYR A 131 4.53 18.28 -15.73
N ARG A 132 4.67 19.10 -14.70
CA ARG A 132 4.40 20.55 -14.77
C ARG A 132 5.62 21.33 -15.25
N SER A 133 6.83 20.88 -14.90
CA SER A 133 8.08 21.59 -15.21
C SER A 133 8.64 21.27 -16.60
N THR A 134 8.28 20.13 -17.19
CA THR A 134 8.91 19.64 -18.42
C THR A 134 7.92 19.60 -19.57
N SER A 135 8.36 20.02 -20.76
CA SER A 135 7.55 19.91 -21.97
C SER A 135 7.28 18.45 -22.31
N ARG A 136 6.03 18.10 -22.62
CA ARG A 136 5.67 16.71 -22.97
C ARG A 136 6.28 16.21 -24.27
N ARG A 137 6.82 17.12 -25.10
CA ARG A 137 7.58 16.76 -26.31
C ARG A 137 8.98 16.27 -25.96
N GLU A 138 9.53 16.76 -24.86
CA GLU A 138 10.86 16.40 -24.35
C GLU A 138 10.80 15.16 -23.45
N MET A 139 9.68 14.98 -22.74
CA MET A 139 9.54 13.88 -21.79
C MET A 139 8.12 13.28 -21.83
N PRO A 140 7.95 12.08 -22.40
CA PRO A 140 6.66 11.37 -22.37
C PRO A 140 6.30 10.95 -20.94
N VAL A 141 5.02 10.65 -20.71
CA VAL A 141 4.48 10.32 -19.37
C VAL A 141 5.16 9.07 -18.79
N GLU A 142 5.47 8.10 -19.63
CA GLU A 142 6.19 6.89 -19.25
C GLU A 142 7.58 7.20 -18.64
N ASP A 143 8.30 8.16 -19.21
CA ASP A 143 9.62 8.55 -18.72
C ASP A 143 9.50 9.36 -17.42
N ILE A 144 8.45 10.19 -17.29
CA ILE A 144 8.14 10.92 -16.04
C ILE A 144 7.91 9.92 -14.90
N VAL A 145 7.15 8.86 -15.16
CA VAL A 145 6.87 7.80 -14.19
C VAL A 145 8.15 7.12 -13.73
N VAL A 146 9.05 6.76 -14.65
CA VAL A 146 10.33 6.11 -14.31
C VAL A 146 11.25 7.05 -13.52
N ASN A 147 11.38 8.31 -13.95
CA ASN A 147 12.28 9.25 -13.30
C ASN A 147 11.76 9.72 -11.94
N SER A 148 10.45 9.84 -11.75
CA SER A 148 9.87 10.14 -10.44
C SER A 148 10.23 9.11 -9.38
N VAL A 149 10.32 7.82 -9.75
CA VAL A 149 10.72 6.73 -8.85
C VAL A 149 12.21 6.80 -8.52
N LYS A 150 13.05 7.14 -9.48
CA LYS A 150 14.50 7.27 -9.29
C LYS A 150 14.82 8.45 -8.36
N ASP A 151 14.25 9.61 -8.65
CA ASP A 151 14.53 10.85 -7.91
C ASP A 151 14.02 10.80 -6.46
N SER A 152 12.94 10.06 -6.21
CA SER A 152 12.37 9.91 -4.85
C SER A 152 13.01 8.78 -4.04
N ARG A 153 13.97 8.03 -4.60
CA ARG A 153 14.53 6.81 -3.97
C ARG A 153 15.18 7.08 -2.63
N ASN A 154 16.03 8.10 -2.52
CA ASN A 154 16.77 8.40 -1.29
C ASN A 154 15.81 8.74 -0.14
N LEU A 155 14.80 9.57 -0.42
CA LEU A 155 13.79 9.94 0.58
C LEU A 155 12.99 8.73 1.05
N ARG A 156 12.54 7.86 0.13
CA ARG A 156 11.82 6.62 0.49
C ARG A 156 12.68 5.66 1.31
N LEU A 157 13.96 5.53 0.98
CA LEU A 157 14.88 4.72 1.77
C LEU A 157 15.04 5.27 3.19
N SER A 158 15.16 6.59 3.36
CA SER A 158 15.17 7.21 4.68
C SER A 158 13.86 6.95 5.45
N ILE A 159 12.71 7.07 4.79
CA ILE A 159 11.40 6.76 5.39
C ILE A 159 11.35 5.29 5.83
N LEU A 160 11.77 4.36 4.99
CA LEU A 160 11.80 2.93 5.32
C LEU A 160 12.70 2.65 6.52
N VAL A 161 13.88 3.28 6.59
CA VAL A 161 14.78 3.14 7.73
C VAL A 161 14.12 3.65 9.01
N VAL A 162 13.42 4.78 8.96
CA VAL A 162 12.67 5.30 10.11
C VAL A 162 11.54 4.36 10.51
N GLU A 163 10.76 3.84 9.56
CA GLU A 163 9.71 2.84 9.79
C GLU A 163 10.27 1.58 10.49
N LEU A 164 11.43 1.10 10.04
CA LEU A 164 12.11 -0.04 10.65
C LEU A 164 12.64 0.25 12.06
N ILE A 165 13.15 1.46 12.32
CA ILE A 165 13.59 1.86 13.68
C ILE A 165 12.38 1.87 14.64
N PHE A 166 11.24 2.40 14.20
CA PHE A 166 10.01 2.36 15.00
C PHE A 166 9.56 0.92 15.28
N LEU A 167 9.71 0.02 14.31
CA LEU A 167 9.43 -1.41 14.50
C LEU A 167 10.38 -2.07 15.50
N VAL A 168 11.66 -1.72 15.51
CA VAL A 168 12.63 -2.19 16.51
C VAL A 168 12.24 -1.70 17.90
N ALA A 169 11.74 -0.47 18.04
CA ALA A 169 11.26 0.04 19.33
C ALA A 169 10.08 -0.79 19.88
N LEU A 170 9.20 -1.29 19.03
CA LEU A 170 8.07 -2.14 19.43
C LEU A 170 8.50 -3.50 19.99
N LEU A 171 9.69 -4.01 19.62
CA LEU A 171 10.23 -5.28 20.16
C LEU A 171 10.49 -5.22 21.67
N PHE A 172 10.68 -4.02 22.22
CA PHE A 172 10.86 -3.83 23.67
C PHE A 172 9.56 -3.85 24.48
N GLY A 173 8.39 -3.94 23.81
CA GLY A 173 7.07 -3.94 24.46
C GLY A 173 6.60 -5.31 25.00
N GLY A 174 7.42 -6.37 24.93
CA GLY A 174 7.13 -7.69 25.49
C GLY A 174 6.61 -8.73 24.50
N LYS A 175 6.45 -9.99 24.94
CA LYS A 175 6.17 -11.17 24.09
C LYS A 175 4.90 -11.06 23.25
N GLY A 176 3.87 -10.37 23.73
CA GLY A 176 2.61 -10.16 23.00
C GLY A 176 2.73 -9.23 21.78
N MET A 177 3.78 -8.39 21.72
CA MET A 177 3.97 -7.42 20.63
C MET A 177 4.50 -8.07 19.35
N ILE A 178 5.10 -9.26 19.44
CA ILE A 178 5.69 -9.96 18.29
C ILE A 178 4.64 -10.24 17.21
N ALA A 179 3.42 -10.62 17.62
CA ALA A 179 2.30 -10.87 16.73
C ALA A 179 1.76 -9.61 16.02
N VAL A 180 2.03 -8.42 16.57
CA VAL A 180 1.67 -7.12 15.96
C VAL A 180 2.76 -6.65 14.99
N ILE A 181 4.02 -6.89 15.35
CA ILE A 181 5.19 -6.41 14.61
C ILE A 181 5.28 -7.04 13.22
N LEU A 182 5.02 -8.34 13.10
CA LEU A 182 5.14 -9.04 11.83
C LEU A 182 4.19 -8.51 10.75
N PRO A 183 2.87 -8.31 11.01
CA PRO A 183 1.98 -7.59 10.11
C PRO A 183 2.50 -6.21 9.68
N ILE A 184 3.08 -5.45 10.62
CA ILE A 184 3.55 -4.09 10.33
C ILE A 184 4.82 -4.12 9.45
N ILE A 185 5.72 -5.08 9.67
CA ILE A 185 6.87 -5.33 8.77
C ILE A 185 6.37 -5.62 7.36
N VAL A 186 5.38 -6.52 7.22
CA VAL A 186 4.78 -6.85 5.92
C VAL A 186 4.20 -5.60 5.27
N ILE A 187 3.47 -4.78 6.03
CA ILE A 187 2.89 -3.52 5.55
C ILE A 187 3.97 -2.55 5.07
N ALA A 188 5.06 -2.37 5.82
CA ALA A 188 6.16 -1.49 5.43
C ALA A 188 6.82 -1.96 4.12
N LEU A 189 7.10 -3.26 4.01
CA LEU A 189 7.69 -3.86 2.81
C LEU A 189 6.77 -3.75 1.60
N VAL A 190 5.47 -4.04 1.76
CA VAL A 190 4.47 -3.89 0.70
C VAL A 190 4.36 -2.42 0.28
N SER A 191 4.35 -1.49 1.22
CA SER A 191 4.28 -0.05 0.94
C SER A 191 5.48 0.44 0.15
N PHE A 192 6.69 0.02 0.54
CA PHE A 192 7.91 0.33 -0.18
C PHE A 192 7.93 -0.29 -1.59
N TYR A 193 7.59 -1.58 -1.71
CA TYR A 193 7.52 -2.27 -3.00
C TYR A 193 6.52 -1.60 -3.96
N SER A 194 5.34 -1.26 -3.45
CA SER A 194 4.29 -0.58 -4.21
C SER A 194 4.71 0.82 -4.64
N ALA A 195 5.38 1.58 -3.77
CA ALA A 195 5.90 2.90 -4.11
C ALA A 195 6.97 2.86 -5.21
N GLU A 196 7.79 1.80 -5.26
CA GLU A 196 8.81 1.63 -6.30
C GLU A 196 8.22 1.18 -7.64
N ASN A 197 7.25 0.27 -7.62
CA ASN A 197 6.82 -0.43 -8.84
C ASN A 197 5.47 0.04 -9.38
N LEU A 198 4.56 0.53 -8.54
CA LEU A 198 3.15 0.72 -8.89
C LEU A 198 2.64 2.15 -8.71
N ALA A 199 3.02 2.86 -7.63
CA ALA A 199 2.41 4.15 -7.25
C ALA A 199 2.53 5.23 -8.36
N SER A 200 3.71 5.38 -8.96
CA SER A 200 3.92 6.32 -10.07
C SER A 200 3.12 5.92 -11.32
N HIS A 201 2.96 4.63 -11.58
CA HIS A 201 2.17 4.13 -12.69
C HIS A 201 0.67 4.34 -12.48
N PHE A 202 0.16 4.22 -11.25
CA PHE A 202 -1.22 4.59 -10.93
C PHE A 202 -1.48 6.08 -11.21
N TRP A 203 -0.53 6.95 -10.87
CA TRP A 203 -0.59 8.36 -11.26
C TRP A 203 -0.56 8.55 -12.79
N GLY A 204 0.32 7.84 -13.49
CA GLY A 204 0.40 7.83 -14.96
C GLY A 204 -0.91 7.39 -15.64
N LEU A 205 -1.59 6.39 -15.10
CA LEU A 205 -2.90 5.94 -15.57
C LEU A 205 -3.97 7.00 -15.28
N ALA A 206 -4.00 7.55 -14.07
CA ALA A 206 -4.97 8.57 -13.68
C ALA A 206 -4.85 9.84 -14.54
N ILE A 207 -3.63 10.30 -14.82
CA ILE A 207 -3.40 11.50 -15.65
C ILE A 207 -3.84 11.26 -17.09
N SER A 208 -3.60 10.06 -17.64
CA SER A 208 -3.99 9.71 -19.01
C SER A 208 -5.51 9.73 -19.22
N LYS A 209 -6.27 9.37 -18.17
CA LYS A 209 -7.74 9.33 -18.20
C LYS A 209 -8.38 10.67 -17.92
N LEU A 210 -7.85 11.43 -16.95
CA LEU A 210 -8.44 12.70 -16.51
C LEU A 210 -7.98 13.91 -17.31
N ARG A 211 -6.81 13.83 -17.96
CA ARG A 211 -6.28 14.87 -18.84
C ARG A 211 -5.84 14.25 -20.16
N PRO A 212 -6.80 13.68 -20.93
CA PRO A 212 -6.49 13.09 -22.22
C PRO A 212 -5.82 14.15 -23.10
N ARG A 213 -4.80 13.71 -23.85
CA ARG A 213 -4.11 14.56 -24.82
C ARG A 213 -5.16 15.17 -25.74
N LYS A 214 -5.26 16.51 -25.81
CA LYS A 214 -5.93 17.13 -26.95
C LYS A 214 -5.20 16.62 -28.19
N GLN A 215 -5.82 15.72 -28.94
CA GLN A 215 -5.39 15.44 -30.30
C GLN A 215 -5.54 16.77 -31.03
N SER A 216 -4.42 17.44 -31.31
CA SER A 216 -4.41 18.52 -32.29
C SER A 216 -4.87 17.89 -33.61
N ARG A 217 -6.11 18.19 -33.98
CA ARG A 217 -6.48 18.18 -35.40
C ARG A 217 -5.70 19.28 -36.10
#